data_AF-A0A4S3JXB3-F1
#
_entry.id   AF-A0A4S3JXB3-F1
#
_cell.length_a   1.000
_cell.length_b   1.000
_cell.length_c   1.000
_cell.angle_alpha   90.00
_cell.angle_beta   90.00
_cell.angle_gamma   90.00
#
_symmetry.space_group_name_H-M   'P 1'
#
loop_
_entity.id
_entity.type
_entity.pdbx_description
1 polymer ?
#
loop_
_entity_poly.entity_id
_entity_poly.type
_entity_poly.pdbx_seq_one_letter_code
_entity_poly.pdbx_strand_id
1 'polypeptide(L)'
;MTGETTINELSRNGKLRSCEPCRRLKARCDHRIPVCGRCRSRCIAHKCSYRSTKPSITFPTVTPLMDMGNLSALPTPTLDDNIHQHYAFGSPTPPIDPIHQASASLPTPVPCSIDIRLRQVLAHLPHIKIISRLVRRWLQVCLSCPVPRPLLLDLLVAVESAAHRCNPGDGNTPVDDADLGQLAEDIHNASSQPLVVPRGLQPTEFFQVLTGRNLRAESIGLVLSVAGNAAFGLLESDVVFSSTGMY
;
A
#
# COMPACT_ATOMS: atom_id res chain seq x y z
N MET A 1 -37.52 24.43 -5.53
CA MET A 1 -36.54 23.58 -4.82
C MET A 1 -36.23 22.40 -5.73
N THR A 2 -35.26 22.54 -6.64
CA THR A 2 -34.93 21.57 -7.67
C THR A 2 -33.83 20.63 -7.18
N GLY A 3 -34.16 19.36 -6.93
CA GLY A 3 -33.19 18.33 -6.55
C GLY A 3 -32.34 17.92 -7.74
N GLU A 4 -31.02 18.13 -7.65
CA GLU A 4 -30.06 17.65 -8.64
C GLU A 4 -29.93 16.12 -8.54
N THR A 5 -30.51 15.42 -9.52
CA THR A 5 -30.38 13.97 -9.67
C THR A 5 -28.94 13.62 -10.06
N THR A 6 -28.16 13.10 -9.11
CA THR A 6 -26.78 12.66 -9.34
C THR A 6 -26.76 11.37 -10.15
N ILE A 7 -26.69 11.50 -11.48
CA ILE A 7 -26.56 10.37 -12.41
C ILE A 7 -25.18 9.69 -12.22
N ASN A 8 -25.20 8.39 -11.96
CA ASN A 8 -23.98 7.58 -11.84
C ASN A 8 -23.51 7.19 -13.24
N GLU A 9 -22.46 7.84 -13.73
CA GLU A 9 -21.93 7.61 -15.07
C GLU A 9 -21.20 6.27 -15.18
N LEU A 10 -21.52 5.54 -16.26
CA LEU A 10 -20.79 4.35 -16.69
C LEU A 10 -19.36 4.74 -17.10
N SER A 11 -18.39 3.89 -16.78
CA SER A 11 -17.01 4.03 -17.28
C SER A 11 -16.94 3.79 -18.80
N ARG A 12 -15.81 4.13 -19.45
CA ARG A 12 -15.54 3.81 -20.87
C ARG A 12 -15.72 2.32 -21.20
N ASN A 13 -15.69 1.46 -20.19
CA ASN A 13 -15.86 0.01 -20.30
C ASN A 13 -17.27 -0.47 -19.90
N GLY A 14 -18.26 0.43 -19.83
CA GLY A 14 -19.66 0.09 -19.52
C GLY A 14 -19.94 -0.34 -18.08
N LYS A 15 -18.97 -0.26 -17.16
CA LYS A 15 -19.16 -0.57 -15.72
C LYS A 15 -19.43 0.68 -14.89
N LEU A 16 -20.42 0.63 -13.99
CA LEU A 16 -20.71 1.70 -13.03
C LEU A 16 -19.47 2.04 -12.19
N ARG A 17 -19.22 3.34 -11.99
CA ARG A 17 -18.11 3.81 -11.18
C ARG A 17 -18.45 3.69 -9.69
N SER A 18 -17.48 3.24 -8.89
CA SER A 18 -17.58 3.28 -7.43
C SER A 18 -17.61 4.73 -6.92
N CYS A 19 -18.32 4.98 -5.81
CA CYS A 19 -18.34 6.29 -5.15
C CYS A 19 -16.93 6.68 -4.62
N GLU A 20 -16.70 7.98 -4.37
CA GLU A 20 -15.39 8.51 -3.94
C GLU A 20 -14.82 7.83 -2.68
N PRO A 21 -15.63 7.61 -1.60
CA PRO A 21 -15.14 6.91 -0.43
C PRO A 21 -14.73 5.46 -0.72
N CYS A 22 -15.54 4.71 -1.49
CA CYS A 22 -15.22 3.33 -1.87
C CYS A 22 -13.98 3.27 -2.78
N ARG A 23 -13.86 4.21 -3.72
CA ARG A 23 -12.71 4.30 -4.64
C ARG A 23 -11.41 4.57 -3.89
N ARG A 24 -11.39 5.53 -2.95
CA ARG A 24 -10.19 5.85 -2.16
C ARG A 24 -9.75 4.71 -1.26
N LEU A 25 -10.72 4.00 -0.69
CA LEU A 25 -10.48 2.82 0.13
C LEU A 25 -10.21 1.55 -0.71
N LYS A 26 -10.27 1.64 -2.05
CA LYS A 26 -10.20 0.50 -2.99
C LYS A 26 -11.17 -0.65 -2.60
N ALA A 27 -12.32 -0.31 -2.03
CA ALA A 27 -13.32 -1.25 -1.56
C ALA A 27 -14.44 -1.44 -2.59
N ARG A 28 -15.06 -2.63 -2.61
CA ARG A 28 -16.23 -2.91 -3.46
C ARG A 28 -17.38 -1.94 -3.13
N CYS A 29 -17.91 -1.29 -4.16
CA CYS A 29 -19.11 -0.44 -4.09
C CYS A 29 -20.31 -1.20 -4.67
N ASP A 30 -21.45 -1.12 -4.00
CA ASP A 30 -22.73 -1.71 -4.44
C ASP A 30 -23.55 -0.76 -5.33
N HIS A 31 -23.02 0.43 -5.63
CA HIS A 31 -23.54 1.42 -6.58
C HIS A 31 -25.00 1.87 -6.35
N ARG A 32 -25.58 1.60 -5.17
CA ARG A 32 -26.90 2.13 -4.80
C ARG A 32 -26.86 3.65 -4.69
N ILE A 33 -27.92 4.31 -5.16
CA ILE A 33 -28.11 5.77 -5.19
C ILE A 33 -29.27 6.10 -4.23
N PRO A 34 -29.25 7.21 -3.47
CA PRO A 34 -28.21 8.27 -3.43
C PRO A 34 -26.94 7.87 -2.67
N VAL A 35 -27.02 6.85 -1.81
CA VAL A 35 -25.90 6.41 -0.96
C VAL A 35 -25.72 4.90 -1.11
N CYS A 36 -24.48 4.47 -1.35
CA CYS A 36 -24.15 3.05 -1.45
C CYS A 36 -24.29 2.36 -0.07
N GLY A 37 -24.66 1.08 -0.02
CA GLY A 37 -24.90 0.33 1.22
C GLY A 37 -23.68 0.26 2.13
N ARG A 38 -22.46 0.31 1.57
CA ARG A 38 -21.23 0.39 2.37
C ARG A 38 -21.03 1.74 3.05
N CYS A 39 -21.35 2.85 2.37
CA CYS A 39 -21.31 4.17 2.98
C CYS A 39 -22.41 4.34 4.05
N ARG A 40 -23.56 3.70 3.84
CA ARG A 40 -24.66 3.66 4.82
C ARG A 40 -24.26 2.89 6.10
N SER A 41 -23.72 1.69 5.96
CA SER A 41 -23.29 0.85 7.10
C SER A 41 -22.13 1.46 7.89
N ARG A 42 -21.28 2.27 7.26
CA ARG A 42 -20.19 2.99 7.93
C ARG A 42 -20.58 4.36 8.49
N CYS A 43 -21.87 4.72 8.43
CA CYS A 43 -22.37 6.02 8.92
C CYS A 43 -21.70 7.24 8.25
N ILE A 44 -21.21 7.11 7.01
CA ILE A 44 -20.60 8.20 6.22
C ILE A 44 -21.45 8.57 5.00
N ALA A 45 -22.77 8.38 5.10
CA ALA A 45 -23.72 8.66 4.03
C ALA A 45 -23.57 10.06 3.44
N HIS A 46 -23.31 11.07 4.28
CA HIS A 46 -23.09 12.46 3.89
C HIS A 46 -21.81 12.69 3.06
N LYS A 47 -20.85 11.75 3.08
CA LYS A 47 -19.61 11.82 2.27
C LYS A 47 -19.69 10.98 1.00
N CYS A 48 -20.79 10.24 0.78
CA CYS A 48 -20.95 9.39 -0.39
C CYS A 48 -21.26 10.23 -1.62
N SER A 49 -20.23 10.57 -2.39
CA SER A 49 -20.37 11.31 -3.64
C SER A 49 -19.93 10.48 -4.84
N TYR A 50 -20.64 10.66 -5.95
CA TYR A 50 -20.23 10.21 -7.27
C TYR A 50 -19.77 11.44 -8.06
N ARG A 51 -18.66 11.35 -8.78
CA ARG A 51 -18.17 12.48 -9.60
C ARG A 51 -18.99 12.53 -10.88
N SER A 52 -19.78 13.59 -11.07
CA SER A 52 -20.39 13.91 -12.37
C SER A 52 -19.31 14.44 -13.30
N THR A 53 -19.20 13.91 -14.51
CA THR A 53 -18.46 14.61 -15.58
C THR A 53 -19.48 15.37 -16.41
N LYS A 54 -19.48 16.70 -16.31
CA LYS A 54 -20.18 17.48 -17.32
C LYS A 54 -19.51 17.15 -18.67
N PRO A 55 -20.24 16.67 -19.69
CA PRO A 55 -19.66 16.55 -21.01
C PRO A 55 -19.36 17.97 -21.51
N SER A 56 -18.08 18.33 -21.56
CA SER A 56 -17.63 19.49 -22.34
C SER A 56 -17.71 19.06 -23.81
N ILE A 57 -18.83 19.38 -24.43
CA ILE A 57 -18.98 19.25 -25.87
C ILE A 57 -18.35 20.51 -26.49
N THR A 58 -17.08 20.42 -26.86
CA THR A 58 -16.50 21.31 -27.87
C THR A 58 -16.54 20.56 -29.19
N PHE A 59 -17.54 20.86 -30.03
CA PHE A 59 -17.57 20.40 -31.42
C PHE A 59 -16.62 21.27 -32.26
N PRO A 60 -15.70 20.68 -33.04
CA PRO A 60 -15.30 21.25 -34.31
C PRO A 60 -16.27 20.80 -35.41
N THR A 61 -16.66 21.78 -36.23
CA THR A 61 -17.66 21.78 -37.28
C THR A 61 -17.28 20.96 -38.53
N VAL A 62 -18.30 20.52 -39.28
CA VAL A 62 -18.36 20.14 -40.73
C VAL A 62 -18.05 18.64 -41.02
N THR A 63 -18.82 17.81 -41.75
CA THR A 63 -19.88 17.92 -42.81
C THR A 63 -20.85 16.69 -42.79
N PRO A 64 -21.99 16.71 -43.50
CA PRO A 64 -23.05 15.70 -43.39
C PRO A 64 -22.99 14.53 -44.41
N LEU A 65 -23.42 13.37 -43.91
CA LEU A 65 -24.35 12.37 -44.48
C LEU A 65 -24.17 11.90 -45.95
N MET A 66 -23.86 10.61 -46.12
CA MET A 66 -24.54 9.69 -47.05
C MET A 66 -24.58 8.27 -46.46
N ASP A 67 -25.53 7.49 -46.98
CA ASP A 67 -26.41 6.56 -46.29
C ASP A 67 -26.14 5.07 -46.64
N MET A 68 -26.83 4.20 -45.90
CA MET A 68 -27.21 2.80 -46.16
C MET A 68 -26.19 1.65 -46.11
N GLY A 69 -26.55 0.63 -45.31
CA GLY A 69 -26.46 -0.76 -45.78
C GLY A 69 -26.06 -1.84 -44.78
N ASN A 70 -27.03 -2.31 -43.99
CA ASN A 70 -27.35 -3.71 -43.63
C ASN A 70 -26.25 -4.80 -43.67
N LEU A 71 -26.13 -5.60 -42.59
CA LEU A 71 -26.33 -7.07 -42.60
C LEU A 71 -26.01 -7.72 -41.24
N SER A 72 -26.95 -8.55 -40.80
CA SER A 72 -26.83 -9.59 -39.78
C SER A 72 -25.64 -10.53 -40.01
N ALA A 73 -24.96 -10.94 -38.93
CA ALA A 73 -24.58 -12.33 -38.62
C ALA A 73 -23.57 -12.39 -37.46
N LEU A 74 -23.85 -13.23 -36.46
CA LEU A 74 -22.89 -13.71 -35.48
C LEU A 74 -21.77 -14.49 -36.19
N PRO A 75 -20.55 -14.55 -35.64
CA PRO A 75 -20.20 -15.80 -34.96
C PRO A 75 -19.43 -15.62 -33.65
N THR A 76 -19.79 -16.46 -32.68
CA THR A 76 -18.98 -16.88 -31.53
C THR A 76 -17.59 -17.34 -31.96
N PRO A 77 -16.51 -16.96 -31.26
CA PRO A 77 -15.26 -17.72 -31.27
C PRO A 77 -15.09 -18.52 -29.97
N THR A 78 -14.73 -19.77 -30.22
CA THR A 78 -14.35 -20.86 -29.32
C THR A 78 -13.05 -20.55 -28.56
N LEU A 79 -12.87 -21.25 -27.42
CA LEU A 79 -11.59 -21.43 -26.75
C LEU A 79 -10.56 -21.99 -27.73
N ASP A 80 -9.34 -21.44 -27.73
CA ASP A 80 -8.14 -22.22 -28.01
C ASP A 80 -6.94 -21.65 -27.26
N ASP A 81 -6.18 -22.59 -26.69
CA ASP A 81 -4.96 -22.44 -25.94
C ASP A 81 -3.82 -21.85 -26.78
N ASN A 82 -3.13 -20.83 -26.26
CA ASN A 82 -1.71 -20.53 -26.54
C ASN A 82 -1.22 -19.35 -25.68
N ILE A 83 -1.01 -19.60 -24.37
CA ILE A 83 -0.24 -18.70 -23.51
C ILE A 83 1.13 -19.34 -23.32
N HIS A 84 2.04 -19.13 -24.28
CA HIS A 84 3.48 -19.04 -24.06
C HIS A 84 4.19 -18.73 -25.38
N GLN A 85 4.41 -17.43 -25.64
CA GLN A 85 5.59 -16.86 -26.31
C GLN A 85 5.31 -15.38 -26.56
N HIS A 86 6.36 -14.55 -26.64
CA HIS A 86 6.38 -13.10 -26.86
C HIS A 86 6.45 -12.20 -25.62
N TYR A 87 7.52 -12.33 -24.83
CA TYR A 87 8.18 -11.13 -24.26
C TYR A 87 9.70 -11.29 -24.36
N ALA A 88 10.25 -11.05 -25.56
CA ALA A 88 11.67 -10.80 -25.77
C ALA A 88 11.83 -9.49 -26.55
N PHE A 89 12.52 -8.55 -25.90
CA PHE A 89 13.43 -7.51 -26.39
C PHE A 89 13.10 -6.71 -27.66
N GLY A 90 13.17 -5.39 -27.48
CA GLY A 90 13.60 -4.44 -28.51
C GLY A 90 12.47 -3.66 -29.17
N SER A 91 12.24 -2.43 -28.71
CA SER A 91 11.61 -1.41 -29.55
C SER A 91 12.48 -0.15 -29.54
N PRO A 92 12.70 0.52 -30.69
CA PRO A 92 13.63 1.63 -30.81
C PRO A 92 13.06 2.89 -30.14
N THR A 93 13.89 3.60 -29.38
CA THR A 93 13.56 4.93 -28.87
C THR A 93 13.38 5.93 -30.03
N PRO A 94 12.31 6.73 -30.07
CA PRO A 94 12.18 7.80 -31.06
C PRO A 94 13.20 8.93 -30.78
N PRO A 95 13.56 9.75 -31.81
CA PRO A 95 14.55 10.81 -31.67
C PRO A 95 14.05 11.91 -30.72
N ILE A 96 14.94 12.38 -29.84
CA ILE A 96 14.67 13.50 -28.93
C ILE A 96 15.04 14.80 -29.66
N ASP A 97 14.04 15.61 -30.00
CA ASP A 97 14.26 17.00 -30.41
C ASP A 97 14.70 17.86 -29.20
N PRO A 98 15.66 18.79 -29.36
CA PRO A 98 16.14 19.62 -28.27
C PRO A 98 15.16 20.77 -27.99
N ILE A 99 14.25 20.58 -27.03
CA ILE A 99 13.36 21.63 -26.54
C ILE A 99 14.03 22.39 -25.38
N HIS A 100 14.34 23.65 -25.67
CA HIS A 100 14.39 24.82 -24.78
C HIS A 100 14.80 24.61 -23.30
N GLN A 101 15.96 25.19 -22.96
CA GLN A 101 16.29 25.62 -21.60
C GLN A 101 15.20 26.57 -21.06
N ALA A 102 14.20 26.01 -20.39
CA ALA A 102 13.46 26.72 -19.38
C ALA A 102 14.28 26.61 -18.09
N SER A 103 14.74 27.75 -17.59
CA SER A 103 15.37 27.90 -16.27
C SER A 103 14.36 27.45 -15.20
N ALA A 104 14.33 26.16 -14.91
CA ALA A 104 13.61 25.63 -13.77
C ALA A 104 14.34 26.13 -12.52
N SER A 105 13.72 27.08 -11.84
CA SER A 105 14.07 27.41 -10.46
C SER A 105 14.19 26.10 -9.67
N LEU A 106 15.31 25.95 -8.95
CA LEU A 106 15.51 24.85 -8.01
C LEU A 106 14.25 24.74 -7.13
N PRO A 107 13.56 23.58 -7.09
CA PRO A 107 12.51 23.41 -6.10
C PRO A 107 13.18 23.53 -4.74
N THR A 108 12.77 24.53 -3.97
CA THR A 108 13.10 24.61 -2.55
C THR A 108 12.78 23.24 -1.94
N PRO A 109 13.71 22.63 -1.18
CA PRO A 109 13.46 21.34 -0.57
C PRO A 109 12.25 21.52 0.34
N VAL A 110 11.12 20.94 -0.05
CA VAL A 110 9.94 20.90 0.80
C VAL A 110 10.39 20.16 2.05
N PRO A 111 10.41 20.78 3.24
CA PRO A 111 10.78 20.06 4.44
C PRO A 111 9.60 19.16 4.77
N CYS A 112 9.57 17.97 4.19
CA CYS A 112 8.66 16.91 4.62
C CYS A 112 9.39 16.04 5.64
N SER A 113 9.90 16.68 6.70
CA SER A 113 10.33 15.95 7.88
C SER A 113 9.07 15.63 8.69
N ILE A 114 8.38 14.55 8.30
CA ILE A 114 7.32 13.99 9.15
C ILE A 114 8.03 13.40 10.36
N ASP A 115 7.85 14.02 11.53
CA ASP A 115 8.26 13.40 12.79
C ASP A 115 7.30 12.25 13.11
N ILE A 116 7.79 11.03 12.89
CA ILE A 116 7.07 9.79 13.23
C ILE A 116 7.11 9.48 14.73
N ARG A 117 7.72 10.35 15.55
CA ARG A 117 7.93 10.19 16.99
C ARG A 117 8.54 8.83 17.30
N LEU A 118 9.64 8.54 16.61
CA LEU A 118 10.29 7.22 16.60
C LEU A 118 10.55 6.68 18.01
N ARG A 119 11.05 7.52 18.93
CA ARG A 119 11.25 7.14 20.34
C ARG A 119 9.98 6.58 20.99
N GLN A 120 8.81 7.17 20.73
CA GLN A 120 7.53 6.69 21.27
C GLN A 120 7.12 5.35 20.65
N VAL A 121 7.36 5.17 19.34
CA VAL A 121 7.13 3.89 18.67
C VAL A 121 8.02 2.80 19.28
N LEU A 122 9.29 3.11 19.49
CA LEU A 122 10.26 2.19 20.09
C LEU A 122 9.92 1.86 21.55
N ALA A 123 9.38 2.81 22.30
CA ALA A 123 8.92 2.59 23.68
C ALA A 123 7.80 1.52 23.79
N HIS A 124 7.09 1.23 22.70
CA HIS A 124 6.08 0.16 22.65
C HIS A 124 6.63 -1.20 22.20
N LEU A 125 7.89 -1.28 21.78
CA LEU A 125 8.53 -2.54 21.43
C LEU A 125 8.70 -3.55 22.58
N PRO A 126 8.60 -3.24 23.89
CA PRO A 126 8.54 -4.28 24.92
C PRO A 126 7.42 -5.32 24.71
N HIS A 127 6.36 -4.97 23.96
CA HIS A 127 5.34 -5.91 23.51
C HIS A 127 5.79 -6.78 22.30
N ILE A 128 7.09 -6.90 22.04
CA ILE A 128 7.62 -7.65 20.91
C ILE A 128 7.17 -9.11 20.91
N LYS A 129 6.96 -9.72 22.09
CA LYS A 129 6.49 -11.12 22.19
C LYS A 129 5.16 -11.32 21.45
N ILE A 130 4.17 -10.43 21.64
CA ILE A 130 2.89 -10.53 20.93
C ILE A 130 3.01 -10.13 19.46
N ILE A 131 3.81 -9.10 19.14
CA ILE A 131 4.08 -8.68 17.75
C ILE A 131 4.68 -9.85 16.96
N SER A 132 5.66 -10.55 17.53
CA SER A 132 6.31 -11.70 16.93
C SER A 132 5.33 -12.85 16.68
N ARG A 133 4.51 -13.19 17.67
CA ARG A 133 3.44 -14.19 17.54
C ARG A 133 2.48 -13.84 16.39
N LEU A 134 2.03 -12.59 16.33
CA LEU A 134 1.13 -12.10 15.29
C LEU A 134 1.75 -12.19 13.89
N VAL A 135 2.99 -11.74 13.70
CA VAL A 135 3.68 -11.78 12.41
C VAL A 135 3.93 -13.21 11.96
N ARG A 136 4.42 -14.07 12.86
CA ARG A 136 4.67 -15.51 12.56
C ARG A 136 3.36 -16.22 12.22
N ARG A 137 2.28 -15.93 12.93
CA ARG A 137 0.95 -16.48 12.62
C ARG A 137 0.44 -16.00 11.27
N TRP A 138 0.55 -14.71 10.98
CA TRP A 138 0.15 -14.15 9.69
C TRP A 138 0.88 -14.80 8.52
N LEU A 139 2.19 -15.03 8.66
CA LEU A 139 2.98 -15.74 7.64
C LEU A 139 2.56 -17.20 7.42
N GLN A 140 1.84 -17.82 8.34
CA GLN A 140 1.32 -19.19 8.19
C GLN A 140 -0.04 -19.22 7.50
N VAL A 141 -0.90 -18.23 7.77
CA VAL A 141 -2.32 -18.26 7.34
C VAL A 141 -2.65 -17.29 6.22
N CYS A 142 -1.82 -16.27 6.00
CA CYS A 142 -2.05 -15.28 4.96
C CYS A 142 -1.79 -15.88 3.58
N LEU A 143 -2.84 -15.95 2.76
CA LEU A 143 -2.76 -16.42 1.38
C LEU A 143 -1.99 -15.44 0.46
N SER A 144 -1.86 -14.17 0.85
CA SER A 144 -1.21 -13.13 0.06
C SER A 144 -0.50 -12.11 0.95
N CYS A 145 0.76 -12.38 1.29
CA CYS A 145 1.64 -11.38 1.89
C CYS A 145 2.41 -10.68 0.76
N PRO A 146 2.34 -9.33 0.60
CA PRO A 146 3.08 -8.62 -0.42
C PRO A 146 4.59 -8.57 -0.13
N VAL A 147 5.00 -8.98 1.07
CA VAL A 147 6.41 -9.02 1.51
C VAL A 147 6.91 -10.46 1.44
N PRO A 148 8.07 -10.71 0.80
CA PRO A 148 8.69 -12.03 0.81
C PRO A 148 8.88 -12.56 2.23
N ARG A 149 8.46 -13.80 2.48
CA ARG A 149 8.55 -14.45 3.79
C ARG A 149 9.97 -14.43 4.39
N PRO A 150 11.05 -14.73 3.64
CA PRO A 150 12.41 -14.68 4.20
C PRO A 150 12.78 -13.29 4.71
N LEU A 151 12.51 -12.25 3.91
CA LEU A 151 12.75 -10.86 4.29
C LEU A 151 12.01 -10.52 5.58
N LEU A 152 10.71 -10.83 5.67
CA LEU A 152 9.93 -10.45 6.83
C LEU A 152 10.40 -11.15 8.12
N LEU A 153 10.86 -12.41 8.02
CA LEU A 153 11.43 -13.12 9.16
C LEU A 153 12.74 -12.50 9.63
N ASP A 154 13.64 -12.14 8.71
CA ASP A 154 14.90 -11.49 9.06
C ASP A 154 14.68 -10.10 9.67
N LEU A 155 13.73 -9.34 9.13
CA LEU A 155 13.31 -8.06 9.72
C LEU A 155 12.72 -8.26 11.12
N LEU A 156 11.87 -9.27 11.31
CA LEU A 156 11.30 -9.57 12.63
C LEU A 156 12.41 -9.88 13.65
N VAL A 157 13.39 -10.71 13.30
CA VAL A 157 14.54 -11.04 14.17
C VAL A 157 15.36 -9.78 14.50
N ALA A 158 15.56 -8.90 13.53
CA ALA A 158 16.28 -7.64 13.76
C ALA A 158 15.52 -6.70 14.72
N VAL A 159 14.19 -6.61 14.58
CA VAL A 159 13.34 -5.83 15.49
C VAL A 159 13.28 -6.47 16.88
N GLU A 160 13.21 -7.80 16.99
CA GLU A 160 13.32 -8.54 18.26
C GLU A 160 14.64 -8.23 18.97
N SER A 161 15.75 -8.28 18.22
CA SER A 161 17.07 -7.96 18.75
C SER A 161 17.16 -6.49 19.19
N ALA A 162 16.51 -5.57 18.50
CA ALA A 162 16.47 -4.15 18.88
C ALA A 162 15.64 -3.92 20.15
N ALA A 163 14.48 -4.55 20.25
CA ALA A 163 13.64 -4.49 21.44
C ALA A 163 14.37 -5.03 22.69
N HIS A 164 15.10 -6.14 22.54
CA HIS A 164 15.85 -6.76 23.64
C HIS A 164 17.02 -5.89 24.12
N ARG A 165 17.65 -5.09 23.24
CA ARG A 165 18.69 -4.13 23.66
C ARG A 165 18.13 -3.05 24.58
N CYS A 166 16.92 -2.56 24.30
CA CYS A 166 16.29 -1.52 25.11
C CYS A 166 15.60 -2.08 26.37
N ASN A 167 15.23 -3.35 26.36
CA ASN A 167 14.63 -4.01 27.52
C ASN A 167 15.06 -5.48 27.57
N PRO A 168 16.23 -5.78 28.17
CA PRO A 168 16.72 -7.15 28.27
C PRO A 168 15.91 -8.01 29.25
N GLY A 169 15.10 -7.40 30.12
CA GLY A 169 14.21 -8.10 31.06
C GLY A 169 12.91 -8.59 30.43
N ASP A 170 12.08 -9.28 31.22
CA ASP A 170 10.84 -9.93 30.77
C ASP A 170 9.68 -8.98 30.37
N GLY A 171 9.95 -7.68 30.20
CA GLY A 171 8.96 -6.65 29.88
C GLY A 171 8.34 -5.94 31.08
N ASN A 172 8.68 -6.38 32.31
CA ASN A 172 8.26 -5.72 33.57
C ASN A 172 9.25 -4.68 34.08
N THR A 173 10.48 -4.67 33.54
CA THR A 173 11.49 -3.65 33.84
C THR A 173 11.25 -2.42 32.97
N PRO A 174 11.27 -1.20 33.54
CA PRO A 174 11.22 0.01 32.76
C PRO A 174 12.39 0.05 31.77
N VAL A 175 12.09 0.46 30.54
CA VAL A 175 13.09 0.67 29.48
C VAL A 175 14.07 1.74 29.94
N ASP A 176 15.38 1.47 29.83
CA ASP A 176 16.40 2.48 30.10
C ASP A 176 16.29 3.59 29.03
N ASP A 177 16.04 4.83 29.47
CA ASP A 177 15.84 5.97 28.57
C ASP A 177 17.11 6.32 27.76
N ALA A 178 18.30 5.98 28.30
CA ALA A 178 19.56 6.15 27.60
C ALA A 178 19.69 5.16 26.42
N ASP A 179 19.43 3.88 26.66
CA ASP A 179 19.49 2.83 25.62
C ASP A 179 18.41 3.03 24.54
N LEU A 180 17.20 3.41 24.96
CA LEU A 180 16.12 3.76 24.05
C LEU A 180 16.48 4.98 23.19
N GLY A 181 17.14 5.97 23.81
CA GLY A 181 17.61 7.15 23.11
C GLY A 181 18.67 6.84 22.07
N GLN A 182 19.67 6.05 22.42
CA GLN A 182 20.72 5.64 21.49
C GLN A 182 20.13 4.85 20.32
N LEU A 183 19.21 3.91 20.58
CA LEU A 183 18.55 3.14 19.52
C LEU A 183 17.73 4.05 18.58
N ALA A 184 17.03 5.04 19.13
CA ALA A 184 16.24 5.98 18.34
C ALA A 184 17.14 6.82 17.42
N GLU A 185 18.28 7.31 17.92
CA GLU A 185 19.26 8.05 17.13
C GLU A 185 19.88 7.18 16.04
N ASP A 186 20.29 5.95 16.34
CA ASP A 186 20.86 5.02 15.35
C ASP A 186 19.89 4.77 14.19
N ILE A 187 18.63 4.46 14.51
CA ILE A 187 17.59 4.23 13.50
C ILE A 187 17.26 5.51 12.75
N HIS A 188 17.21 6.66 13.42
CA HIS A 188 16.98 7.96 12.76
C HIS A 188 18.09 8.26 11.76
N ASN A 189 19.35 8.12 12.17
CA ASN A 189 20.51 8.33 11.31
C ASN A 189 20.50 7.39 10.11
N ALA A 190 20.21 6.10 10.32
CA ALA A 190 20.08 5.14 9.22
C ALA A 190 18.93 5.54 8.27
N SER A 191 17.76 5.89 8.81
CA SER A 191 16.56 6.21 8.04
C SER A 191 16.67 7.51 7.24
N SER A 192 17.45 8.47 7.74
CA SER A 192 17.71 9.74 7.07
C SER A 192 18.61 9.60 5.84
N GLN A 193 19.34 8.49 5.70
CA GLN A 193 20.13 8.21 4.50
C GLN A 193 19.28 7.49 3.43
N PRO A 194 19.44 7.84 2.14
CA PRO A 194 18.79 7.11 1.05
C PRO A 194 19.12 5.61 1.07
N LEU A 195 18.10 4.77 0.89
CA LEU A 195 18.31 3.33 0.73
C LEU A 195 18.93 3.05 -0.65
N VAL A 196 20.22 2.73 -0.67
CA VAL A 196 20.94 2.37 -1.91
C VAL A 196 20.88 0.87 -2.11
N VAL A 197 20.32 0.42 -3.24
CA VAL A 197 20.25 -0.99 -3.63
C VAL A 197 21.08 -1.18 -4.91
N PRO A 198 22.33 -1.65 -4.80
CA PRO A 198 23.20 -1.88 -5.96
C PRO A 198 22.61 -2.88 -6.96
N ARG A 199 22.96 -2.72 -8.24
CA ARG A 199 22.59 -3.70 -9.27
C ARG A 199 23.35 -5.01 -9.04
N GLY A 200 22.66 -6.14 -9.10
CA GLY A 200 23.24 -7.47 -8.91
C GLY A 200 23.34 -7.92 -7.44
N LEU A 201 22.86 -7.11 -6.50
CA LEU A 201 22.80 -7.45 -5.08
C LEU A 201 21.98 -8.73 -4.88
N GLN A 202 22.54 -9.70 -4.18
CA GLN A 202 21.82 -10.94 -3.87
C GLN A 202 20.75 -10.68 -2.80
N PRO A 203 19.64 -11.44 -2.79
CA PRO A 203 18.57 -11.25 -1.81
C PRO A 203 19.04 -11.27 -0.35
N THR A 204 19.97 -12.16 0.00
CA THR A 204 20.53 -12.27 1.36
C THR A 204 21.35 -11.03 1.74
N GLU A 205 22.07 -10.44 0.79
CA GLU A 205 22.84 -9.22 0.99
C GLU A 205 21.92 -8.01 1.15
N PHE A 206 20.81 -7.98 0.40
CA PHE A 206 19.77 -6.96 0.56
C PHE A 206 19.18 -6.97 1.97
N PHE A 207 18.96 -8.14 2.57
CA PHE A 207 18.40 -8.23 3.92
C PHE A 207 19.33 -7.63 4.98
N GLN A 208 20.65 -7.72 4.78
CA GLN A 208 21.65 -7.11 5.67
C GLN A 208 21.64 -5.58 5.63
N VAL A 209 21.19 -4.98 4.52
CA VAL A 209 21.03 -3.52 4.40
C VAL A 209 19.90 -2.99 5.30
N LEU A 210 18.94 -3.84 5.68
CA LEU A 210 17.74 -3.45 6.44
C LEU A 210 17.71 -3.97 7.88
N THR A 211 18.76 -4.67 8.32
CA THR A 211 18.82 -5.38 9.61
C THR A 211 20.06 -4.98 10.43
N GLY A 212 20.14 -5.46 11.67
CA GLY A 212 21.28 -5.21 12.56
C GLY A 212 21.46 -3.73 12.90
N ARG A 213 22.67 -3.20 12.66
CA ARG A 213 23.00 -1.77 12.85
C ARG A 213 22.42 -0.86 11.76
N ASN A 214 21.98 -1.43 10.65
CA ASN A 214 21.31 -0.71 9.58
C ASN A 214 19.78 -0.78 9.72
N LEU A 215 19.27 -1.15 10.90
CA LEU A 215 17.83 -1.20 11.13
C LEU A 215 17.23 0.19 10.92
N ARG A 216 16.21 0.26 10.08
CA ARG A 216 15.57 1.53 9.71
C ARG A 216 14.13 1.59 10.19
N ALA A 217 13.56 2.78 10.25
CA ALA A 217 12.17 2.99 10.63
C ALA A 217 11.20 2.29 9.66
N GLU A 218 11.56 2.18 8.38
CA GLU A 218 10.77 1.46 7.37
C GLU A 218 10.65 -0.03 7.69
N SER A 219 11.74 -0.67 8.16
CA SER A 219 11.76 -2.06 8.59
C SER A 219 10.81 -2.30 9.77
N ILE A 220 10.86 -1.41 10.77
CA ILE A 220 10.00 -1.49 11.95
C ILE A 220 8.55 -1.27 11.55
N GLY A 221 8.28 -0.24 10.75
CA GLY A 221 6.94 0.06 10.24
C GLY A 221 6.35 -1.11 9.45
N LEU A 222 7.17 -1.82 8.66
CA LEU A 222 6.73 -2.99 7.91
C LEU A 222 6.32 -4.15 8.83
N VAL A 223 7.14 -4.47 9.83
CA VAL A 223 6.84 -5.50 10.84
C VAL A 223 5.56 -5.16 11.60
N LEU A 224 5.44 -3.92 12.09
CA LEU A 224 4.24 -3.45 12.81
C LEU A 224 2.99 -3.44 11.93
N SER A 225 3.12 -3.09 10.65
CA SER A 225 2.00 -3.12 9.69
C SER A 225 1.50 -4.56 9.47
N VAL A 226 2.42 -5.54 9.37
CA VAL A 226 2.02 -6.94 9.26
C VAL A 226 1.39 -7.43 10.56
N ALA A 227 1.93 -7.06 11.71
CA ALA A 227 1.32 -7.38 13.00
C ALA A 227 -0.09 -6.80 13.14
N GLY A 228 -0.30 -5.55 12.70
CA GLY A 228 -1.61 -4.91 12.68
C GLY A 228 -2.59 -5.59 11.73
N ASN A 229 -2.13 -6.01 10.55
CA ASN A 229 -2.94 -6.81 9.62
C ASN A 229 -3.33 -8.16 10.24
N ALA A 230 -2.42 -8.80 10.96
CA ALA A 230 -2.71 -10.03 11.70
C ALA A 230 -3.76 -9.79 12.77
N ALA A 231 -3.58 -8.76 13.60
CA ALA A 231 -4.53 -8.42 14.66
C ALA A 231 -5.93 -8.10 14.11
N PHE A 232 -6.00 -7.47 12.93
CA PHE A 232 -7.27 -7.14 12.28
C PHE A 232 -7.91 -8.32 11.52
N GLY A 233 -7.09 -9.15 10.88
CA GLY A 233 -7.56 -10.19 9.95
C GLY A 233 -7.76 -11.57 10.56
N LEU A 234 -7.16 -11.85 11.72
CA LEU A 234 -7.33 -13.12 12.43
C LEU A 234 -8.64 -13.11 13.23
N LEU A 235 -9.26 -14.29 13.36
CA LEU A 235 -10.44 -14.47 14.21
C LEU A 235 -10.02 -14.36 15.69
N GLU A 236 -10.91 -13.85 16.55
CA GLU A 236 -10.66 -13.77 18.00
C GLU A 236 -10.36 -15.15 18.63
N SER A 237 -10.89 -16.22 18.04
CA SER A 237 -10.63 -17.61 18.45
C SER A 237 -9.29 -18.16 17.95
N ASP A 238 -8.49 -17.40 17.20
CA ASP A 238 -7.20 -17.86 16.73
C ASP A 238 -6.24 -18.11 17.92
N VAL A 239 -5.46 -19.19 17.82
CA VAL A 239 -4.49 -19.61 18.84
C VAL A 239 -3.48 -18.53 19.21
N VAL A 240 -3.25 -17.55 18.32
CA VAL A 240 -2.35 -16.43 18.61
C VAL A 240 -2.85 -15.55 19.76
N PHE A 241 -4.18 -15.45 19.96
CA PHE A 241 -4.82 -14.69 21.03
C PHE A 241 -5.09 -15.53 22.27
N SER A 242 -4.98 -16.85 22.16
CA SER A 242 -5.08 -17.74 23.32
C SER A 242 -3.94 -17.43 24.29
N SER A 243 -4.33 -17.11 25.53
CA SER A 243 -3.46 -16.71 26.64
C SER A 243 -2.61 -17.86 27.16
N THR A 244 -1.83 -18.53 26.32
CA THR A 244 -0.77 -19.42 26.80
C THR A 244 0.47 -18.58 27.13
N GLY A 245 0.59 -18.22 28.41
CA GLY A 245 1.87 -17.89 29.04
C GLY A 245 2.08 -16.47 29.56
N MET A 246 1.13 -15.87 30.29
CA MET A 246 1.44 -14.80 31.25
C MET A 246 0.85 -15.15 32.62
N TYR A 247 1.56 -16.03 33.34
CA TYR A 247 1.61 -16.08 34.79
C TYR A 247 3.08 -16.06 35.18
#